data_AF-A0A378FWG6-F1
#
_entry.id   AF-A0A378FWG6-F1
#
_cell.length_a   1.000
_cell.length_b   1.000
_cell.length_c   1.000
_cell.angle_alpha   90.00
_cell.angle_beta   90.00
_cell.angle_gamma   90.00
#
_symmetry.space_group_name_H-M   'P 1'
#
loop_
_entity.id
_entity.type
_entity.pdbx_description
1 polymer ?
#
loop_
_entity_poly.entity_id
_entity_poly.type
_entity_poly.pdbx_seq_one_letter_code
_entity_poly.pdbx_strand_id
1 'polypeptide(L)'
;MRCSAKTGVGVTDVLERLVRDIPPPEGDPDAPLQALIIDSWFDNYLGVVSLVRIKNGTMRKGDKIKVMSTGQVYNADRLGIFTPKQVDRTELKCGEVGWLVCAIKDILGAPVGDTLTAARNPADKALPGFKKVKPQVYAGLFPVSSDDYEAFRDALGKLSLNDASLFYEPESSTALGFGFRCGFLGLLHMEIIQERLEREYDLDLITTAPTVVYEVETTSKEVIYVDSPSKLPPLNNIQELREPIAECHMLLPQEFLGNVITLCVEKRGVQTNMVYHGKQVALTYEIPMAEVVLDFFDRLKSTSRGYASLDYNFKRFQASNMVRVDVLINGERVDALALITHNDNAPYRGRELVEKMKDLIPRQQFDIAIQAAIGNHIIARSTVKQLRKNVLAKCYGGDVSRKKKLLQKQKEGKKRMKQVGNVELPQEAFLAILHVGKDGK
;
A
#
# COMPACT_ATOMS: atom_id res chain seq x y z
N MET A 1 -0.05 -39.36 2.59
CA MET A 1 1.36 -39.77 2.84
C MET A 1 1.84 -39.02 4.07
N ARG A 2 2.61 -39.64 4.96
CA ARG A 2 3.10 -38.99 6.18
C ARG A 2 4.61 -38.91 6.05
N CYS A 3 5.15 -37.70 6.09
CA CYS A 3 6.59 -37.46 6.13
C CYS A 3 6.91 -36.59 7.33
N SER A 4 8.10 -36.76 7.90
CA SER A 4 8.60 -35.93 8.99
C SER A 4 9.77 -35.09 8.49
N ALA A 5 9.57 -33.77 8.41
CA ALA A 5 10.62 -32.84 7.99
C ALA A 5 11.80 -32.81 8.98
N LYS A 6 11.58 -33.12 10.26
CA LYS A 6 12.62 -33.09 11.31
C LYS A 6 13.53 -34.32 11.28
N THR A 7 12.96 -35.50 11.01
CA THR A 7 13.70 -36.77 11.06
C THR A 7 14.04 -37.33 9.69
N GLY A 8 13.51 -36.75 8.60
CA GLY A 8 13.71 -37.23 7.23
C GLY A 8 12.93 -38.50 6.87
N VAL A 9 12.15 -39.04 7.80
CA VAL A 9 11.34 -40.26 7.56
C VAL A 9 10.26 -39.95 6.53
N GLY A 10 10.19 -40.78 5.48
CA GLY A 10 9.19 -40.69 4.41
C GLY A 10 9.51 -39.68 3.31
N VAL A 11 10.68 -39.03 3.32
CA VAL A 11 11.08 -38.10 2.24
C VAL A 11 11.33 -38.84 0.92
N THR A 12 11.96 -40.02 0.97
CA THR A 12 12.16 -40.86 -0.22
C THR A 12 10.84 -41.27 -0.85
N ASP A 13 9.84 -41.63 -0.03
CA ASP A 13 8.52 -42.01 -0.53
C ASP A 13 7.82 -40.83 -1.24
N VAL A 14 8.03 -39.60 -0.74
CA VAL A 14 7.52 -38.39 -1.39
C VAL A 14 8.17 -38.20 -2.76
N LEU A 15 9.48 -38.42 -2.90
CA LEU A 15 10.18 -38.34 -4.19
C LEU A 15 9.67 -39.38 -5.18
N GLU A 16 9.53 -40.64 -4.74
CA GLU A 16 8.97 -41.72 -5.57
C GLU A 16 7.55 -41.41 -6.05
N ARG A 17 6.72 -40.88 -5.15
CA ARG A 17 5.34 -40.49 -5.49
C ARG A 17 5.30 -39.30 -6.44
N LEU A 18 6.18 -38.33 -6.26
CA LEU A 18 6.32 -37.17 -7.14
C LEU A 18 6.64 -37.61 -8.56
N VAL A 19 7.61 -38.53 -8.73
CA VAL A 19 7.95 -39.10 -10.06
C VAL A 19 6.79 -39.90 -10.66
N ARG A 20 6.01 -40.60 -9.82
CA ARG A 20 4.88 -41.42 -10.30
C ARG A 20 3.66 -40.61 -10.74
N ASP A 21 3.34 -39.53 -10.02
CA ASP A 21 2.07 -38.79 -10.20
C ASP A 21 2.20 -37.53 -11.06
N ILE A 22 3.35 -36.86 -11.04
CA ILE A 22 3.55 -35.64 -11.81
C ILE A 22 3.91 -36.03 -13.25
N PRO A 23 3.14 -35.60 -14.26
CA PRO A 23 3.46 -35.89 -15.65
C PRO A 23 4.77 -35.20 -16.06
N PRO A 24 5.55 -35.82 -16.96
CA PRO A 24 6.72 -35.18 -17.53
C PRO A 24 6.32 -33.88 -18.27
N PRO A 25 7.24 -32.91 -18.42
CA PRO A 25 6.95 -31.71 -19.17
C PRO A 25 6.63 -32.04 -20.64
N GLU A 26 5.53 -31.48 -21.14
CA GLU A 26 5.14 -31.55 -22.54
C GLU A 26 5.69 -30.34 -23.31
N GLY A 27 6.19 -30.58 -24.52
CA GLY A 27 6.60 -29.55 -25.46
C GLY A 27 7.52 -30.10 -26.54
N ASP A 28 7.62 -29.36 -27.65
CA ASP A 28 8.42 -29.75 -28.82
C ASP A 28 9.78 -29.01 -28.79
N PRO A 29 10.92 -29.71 -28.76
CA PRO A 29 12.25 -29.10 -28.82
C PRO A 29 12.55 -28.34 -30.12
N ASP A 30 11.90 -28.69 -31.24
CA ASP A 30 12.13 -28.11 -32.57
C ASP A 30 11.18 -26.94 -32.89
N ALA A 31 10.13 -26.76 -32.08
CA ALA A 31 9.22 -25.63 -32.18
C ALA A 31 9.91 -24.28 -31.87
N PRO A 32 9.35 -23.14 -32.30
CA PRO A 32 9.88 -21.83 -31.93
C PRO A 32 9.95 -21.67 -30.40
N LEU A 33 11.04 -21.04 -29.94
CA LEU A 33 11.31 -20.86 -28.51
C LEU A 33 10.14 -20.15 -27.81
N GLN A 34 9.64 -20.77 -26.76
CA GLN A 34 8.71 -20.17 -25.81
C GLN A 34 9.21 -20.46 -24.41
N ALA A 35 9.84 -19.47 -23.79
CA ALA A 35 10.28 -19.56 -22.41
C ALA A 35 9.47 -18.58 -21.53
N LEU A 36 8.87 -19.11 -20.46
CA LEU A 36 8.12 -18.32 -19.49
C LEU A 36 9.08 -17.77 -18.43
N ILE A 37 9.05 -16.46 -18.19
CA ILE A 37 9.75 -15.85 -17.06
C ILE A 37 8.95 -16.15 -15.79
N ILE A 38 9.51 -16.98 -14.90
CA ILE A 38 8.91 -17.34 -13.62
C ILE A 38 9.18 -16.27 -12.58
N ASP A 39 10.42 -15.80 -12.54
CA ASP A 39 10.90 -14.83 -11.55
C ASP A 39 12.09 -14.07 -12.14
N SER A 40 12.41 -12.92 -11.57
CA SER A 40 13.54 -12.09 -11.97
C SER A 40 14.07 -11.37 -10.76
N TRP A 41 15.39 -11.30 -10.62
CA TRP A 41 16.03 -10.51 -9.57
C TRP A 41 17.28 -9.84 -10.11
N PHE A 42 17.77 -8.84 -9.37
CA PHE A 42 18.97 -8.11 -9.73
C PHE A 42 20.20 -8.68 -9.00
N ASP A 43 21.27 -8.95 -9.75
CA ASP A 43 22.58 -9.30 -9.25
C ASP A 43 23.56 -8.16 -9.53
N ASN A 44 24.36 -7.77 -8.52
CA ASN A 44 25.28 -6.63 -8.63
C ASN A 44 26.37 -6.79 -9.70
N TYR A 45 26.72 -8.03 -10.07
CA TYR A 45 27.76 -8.31 -11.06
C TYR A 45 27.18 -8.72 -12.42
N LEU A 46 26.10 -9.50 -12.41
CA LEU A 46 25.50 -10.05 -13.62
C LEU A 46 24.37 -9.20 -14.20
N GLY A 47 23.86 -8.22 -13.45
CA GLY A 47 22.67 -7.46 -13.81
C GLY A 47 21.39 -8.27 -13.53
N VAL A 48 20.36 -8.07 -14.37
CA VAL A 48 19.09 -8.78 -14.19
C VAL A 48 19.24 -10.25 -14.57
N VAL A 49 18.97 -11.14 -13.62
CA VAL A 49 18.91 -12.59 -13.82
C VAL A 49 17.44 -13.00 -13.87
N SER A 50 17.02 -13.64 -14.96
CA SER A 50 15.66 -14.15 -15.13
C SER A 50 15.63 -15.66 -14.93
N LEU A 51 14.77 -16.15 -14.04
CA LEU A 51 14.42 -17.56 -13.93
C LEU A 51 13.38 -17.89 -14.99
N VAL A 52 13.73 -18.79 -15.90
CA VAL A 52 12.93 -19.13 -17.07
C VAL A 52 12.57 -20.61 -17.08
N ARG A 53 11.36 -20.92 -17.53
CA ARG A 53 10.92 -22.28 -17.86
C ARG A 53 10.68 -22.39 -19.35
N ILE A 54 11.40 -23.28 -20.02
CA ILE A 54 11.19 -23.52 -21.44
C ILE A 54 9.97 -24.42 -21.62
N LYS A 55 8.96 -23.90 -22.30
CA LYS A 55 7.75 -24.64 -22.66
C LYS A 55 7.86 -25.30 -24.03
N ASN A 56 8.43 -24.60 -25.00
CA ASN A 56 8.71 -25.11 -26.34
C ASN A 56 10.04 -24.57 -26.84
N GLY A 57 10.65 -25.31 -27.76
CA GLY A 57 11.93 -24.97 -28.37
C GLY A 57 13.13 -25.22 -27.47
N THR A 58 14.27 -24.73 -27.93
CA THR A 58 15.56 -24.85 -27.25
C THR A 58 16.26 -23.49 -27.25
N MET A 59 16.89 -23.10 -26.14
CA MET A 59 17.62 -21.84 -26.02
C MET A 59 19.11 -22.10 -25.84
N ARG A 60 19.95 -21.51 -26.70
CA ARG A 60 21.41 -21.66 -26.64
C ARG A 60 22.10 -20.38 -26.23
N LYS A 61 23.29 -20.54 -25.65
CA LYS A 61 24.18 -19.41 -25.35
C LYS A 61 24.54 -18.68 -26.64
N GLY A 62 24.37 -17.36 -26.65
CA GLY A 62 24.61 -16.49 -27.79
C GLY A 62 23.39 -16.25 -28.68
N ASP A 63 22.25 -16.89 -28.41
CA ASP A 63 21.03 -16.66 -29.17
C ASP A 63 20.47 -15.26 -28.96
N LYS A 64 19.87 -14.71 -30.02
CA LYS A 64 19.09 -13.48 -29.94
C LYS A 64 17.68 -13.81 -29.49
N ILE A 65 17.33 -13.39 -28.29
CA ILE A 65 16.00 -13.54 -27.72
C ILE A 65 15.21 -12.24 -27.83
N LYS A 66 13.90 -12.35 -27.92
CA LYS A 66 12.96 -11.24 -27.96
C LYS A 66 11.96 -11.40 -26.83
N VAL A 67 11.78 -10.34 -26.06
CA VAL A 67 10.72 -10.24 -25.05
C VAL A 67 9.42 -9.89 -25.77
N MET A 68 8.38 -10.70 -25.63
CA MET A 68 7.15 -10.51 -26.42
C MET A 68 6.36 -9.26 -26.01
N SER A 69 6.32 -8.89 -24.72
CA SER A 69 5.55 -7.72 -24.29
C SER A 69 6.23 -6.38 -24.64
N THR A 70 7.55 -6.27 -24.47
CA THR A 70 8.28 -5.03 -24.76
C THR A 70 8.78 -4.95 -26.21
N GLY A 71 8.87 -6.08 -26.90
CA GLY A 71 9.41 -6.20 -28.26
C GLY A 71 10.93 -6.04 -28.34
N GLN A 72 11.61 -5.84 -27.20
CA GLN A 72 13.06 -5.64 -27.17
C GLN A 72 13.81 -6.94 -27.43
N VAL A 73 14.96 -6.83 -28.09
CA VAL A 73 15.81 -7.96 -28.46
C VAL A 73 17.10 -7.89 -27.66
N TYR A 74 17.45 -9.01 -27.02
CA TYR A 74 18.67 -9.16 -26.23
C TYR A 74 19.47 -10.38 -26.69
N ASN A 75 20.76 -10.42 -26.33
CA ASN A 75 21.58 -11.61 -26.51
C ASN A 75 21.58 -12.44 -25.22
N ALA A 76 21.49 -13.76 -25.34
CA ALA A 76 21.63 -14.69 -24.22
C ALA A 76 23.12 -14.88 -23.88
N ASP A 77 23.66 -14.05 -22.98
CA ASP A 77 25.09 -14.04 -22.66
C ASP A 77 25.49 -15.28 -21.85
N ARG A 78 24.71 -15.58 -20.81
CA ARG A 78 24.89 -16.78 -19.98
C ARG A 78 23.54 -17.39 -19.65
N LEU A 79 23.51 -18.72 -19.58
CA LEU A 79 22.36 -19.47 -19.13
C LEU A 79 22.82 -20.69 -18.34
N GLY A 80 21.96 -21.22 -17.50
CA GLY A 80 22.31 -22.35 -16.65
C GLY A 80 21.16 -22.85 -15.80
N ILE A 81 21.48 -23.73 -14.86
CA ILE A 81 20.53 -24.30 -13.90
C ILE A 81 20.97 -24.03 -12.47
N PHE A 82 20.05 -24.17 -11.51
CA PHE A 82 20.37 -24.17 -10.08
C PHE A 82 20.45 -25.60 -9.57
N THR A 83 21.57 -25.97 -8.95
CA THR A 83 21.73 -27.29 -8.34
C THR A 83 22.60 -27.24 -7.08
N PRO A 84 22.07 -26.85 -5.91
CA PRO A 84 21.43 -25.56 -5.61
C PRO A 84 22.32 -24.33 -5.87
N LYS A 85 23.63 -24.54 -6.09
CA LYS A 85 24.54 -23.49 -6.58
C LYS A 85 24.31 -23.23 -8.07
N GLN A 86 24.72 -22.06 -8.54
CA GLN A 86 24.62 -21.66 -9.94
C GLN A 86 25.60 -22.49 -10.79
N VAL A 87 25.10 -23.17 -11.82
CA VAL A 87 25.91 -23.96 -12.76
C VAL A 87 25.59 -23.53 -14.19
N ASP A 88 26.61 -23.08 -14.91
CA ASP A 88 26.50 -22.69 -16.31
C ASP A 88 26.22 -23.90 -17.21
N ARG A 89 25.37 -23.70 -18.21
CA ARG A 89 25.09 -24.67 -19.28
C ARG A 89 25.31 -24.03 -20.64
N THR A 90 25.35 -24.88 -21.67
CA THR A 90 25.48 -24.43 -23.07
C THR A 90 24.13 -24.18 -23.73
N GLU A 91 23.13 -24.96 -23.35
CA GLU A 91 21.76 -24.87 -23.83
C GLU A 91 20.79 -25.23 -22.70
N LEU A 92 19.58 -24.69 -22.78
CA LEU A 92 18.42 -25.10 -22.00
C LEU A 92 17.41 -25.71 -22.97
N LYS A 93 16.94 -26.91 -22.66
CA LYS A 93 16.03 -27.70 -23.49
C LYS A 93 14.57 -27.53 -23.07
N CYS A 94 13.68 -28.00 -23.93
CA CYS A 94 12.25 -28.03 -23.66
C CYS A 94 11.94 -28.74 -22.33
N GLY A 95 11.16 -28.09 -21.48
CA GLY A 95 10.76 -28.58 -20.16
C GLY A 95 11.70 -28.20 -19.01
N GLU A 96 12.92 -27.73 -19.31
CA GLU A 96 13.90 -27.37 -18.28
C GLU A 96 13.58 -26.01 -17.64
N VAL A 97 13.94 -25.91 -16.36
CA VAL A 97 13.90 -24.66 -15.59
C VAL A 97 15.34 -24.23 -15.34
N GLY A 98 15.66 -23.02 -15.75
CA GLY A 98 17.02 -22.48 -15.68
C GLY A 98 17.01 -20.98 -15.47
N TRP A 99 18.18 -20.41 -15.24
CA TRP A 99 18.38 -18.98 -15.20
C TRP A 99 19.00 -18.51 -16.50
N LEU A 100 18.73 -17.25 -16.83
CA LEU A 100 19.19 -16.57 -18.01
C LEU A 100 19.71 -15.19 -17.60
N VAL A 101 20.92 -14.88 -18.07
CA VAL A 101 21.51 -13.55 -17.97
C VAL A 101 21.57 -12.97 -19.36
N CYS A 102 20.89 -11.84 -19.50
CA CYS A 102 20.96 -10.99 -20.66
C CYS A 102 21.46 -9.63 -20.16
N ALA A 103 22.11 -8.85 -21.03
CA ALA A 103 22.51 -7.46 -20.74
C ALA A 103 21.32 -6.49 -20.57
N ILE A 104 20.31 -6.91 -19.83
CA ILE A 104 19.12 -6.17 -19.43
C ILE A 104 19.51 -5.33 -18.21
N LYS A 105 19.38 -4.01 -18.35
CA LYS A 105 19.73 -3.06 -17.29
C LYS A 105 18.59 -2.80 -16.31
N ASP A 106 17.35 -3.04 -16.73
CA ASP A 106 16.14 -2.71 -15.99
C ASP A 106 15.24 -3.95 -15.91
N ILE A 107 14.78 -4.31 -14.71
CA ILE A 107 13.92 -5.47 -14.49
C ILE A 107 12.57 -5.33 -15.20
N LEU A 108 12.12 -4.08 -15.44
CA LEU A 108 10.92 -3.79 -16.24
C LEU A 108 11.06 -4.24 -17.71
N GLY A 109 12.30 -4.50 -18.17
CA GLY A 109 12.59 -5.07 -19.49
C GLY A 109 12.21 -6.55 -19.62
N ALA A 110 12.12 -7.28 -18.50
CA ALA A 110 11.78 -8.71 -18.44
C ALA A 110 10.71 -8.97 -17.35
N PRO A 111 9.48 -8.51 -17.55
CA PRO A 111 8.45 -8.60 -16.52
C PRO A 111 8.04 -10.06 -16.27
N VAL A 112 7.79 -10.38 -14.99
CA VAL A 112 7.40 -11.73 -14.54
C VAL A 112 6.10 -12.17 -15.24
N GLY A 113 6.09 -13.42 -15.72
CA GLY A 113 4.98 -14.00 -16.48
C GLY A 113 5.01 -13.72 -17.97
N ASP A 114 5.98 -12.94 -18.48
CA ASP A 114 6.13 -12.70 -19.92
C ASP A 114 6.81 -13.87 -20.64
N THR A 115 6.71 -13.87 -21.97
CA THR A 115 7.28 -14.90 -22.84
C THR A 115 8.51 -14.39 -23.58
N LEU A 116 9.59 -15.13 -23.47
CA LEU A 116 10.80 -14.99 -24.28
C LEU A 116 10.71 -15.91 -25.50
N THR A 117 11.02 -15.36 -26.67
CA THR A 117 11.07 -16.11 -27.93
C THR A 117 12.34 -15.82 -28.71
N ALA A 118 12.64 -16.58 -29.76
CA ALA A 118 13.80 -16.33 -30.60
C ALA A 118 13.53 -15.14 -31.54
N ALA A 119 14.48 -14.22 -31.68
CA ALA A 119 14.30 -13.04 -32.55
C ALA A 119 14.25 -13.41 -34.05
N ARG A 120 14.93 -14.49 -34.44
CA ARG A 120 14.97 -14.97 -35.84
C ARG A 120 13.72 -15.78 -36.22
N ASN A 121 13.16 -16.51 -35.27
CA ASN A 121 11.96 -17.32 -35.46
C ASN A 121 11.03 -17.10 -34.25
N PRO A 122 10.31 -15.96 -34.20
CA PRO A 122 9.45 -15.64 -33.08
C PRO A 122 8.25 -16.58 -33.05
N ALA A 123 7.82 -16.96 -31.84
CA ALA A 123 6.60 -17.73 -31.65
C ALA A 123 5.36 -16.88 -32.00
N ASP A 124 4.36 -17.51 -32.63
CA ASP A 124 3.15 -16.83 -33.10
C ASP A 124 2.28 -16.25 -31.97
N LYS A 125 2.31 -16.89 -30.80
CA LYS A 125 1.55 -16.48 -29.62
C LYS A 125 2.41 -16.51 -28.37
N ALA A 126 2.24 -15.50 -27.54
CA ALA A 126 2.75 -15.49 -26.17
C ALA A 126 2.01 -16.54 -25.33
N LEU A 127 2.67 -17.04 -24.29
CA LEU A 127 2.04 -17.94 -23.34
C LEU A 127 0.92 -17.21 -22.58
N PRO A 128 -0.22 -17.88 -22.32
CA PRO A 128 -1.30 -17.30 -21.53
C PRO A 128 -0.82 -17.12 -20.09
N GLY A 129 -1.11 -15.97 -19.49
CA GLY A 129 -0.81 -15.71 -18.07
C GLY A 129 -0.21 -14.35 -17.78
N PHE A 130 0.31 -13.63 -18.78
CA PHE A 130 0.84 -12.31 -18.55
C PHE A 130 -0.28 -11.30 -18.24
N LYS A 131 -0.34 -10.86 -16.99
CA LYS A 131 -1.11 -9.70 -16.56
C LYS A 131 -0.20 -8.85 -15.68
N LYS A 132 0.02 -7.59 -16.08
CA LYS A 132 0.70 -6.63 -15.21
C LYS A 132 -0.15 -6.43 -13.97
N VAL A 133 0.34 -6.90 -12.83
CA VAL A 133 -0.36 -6.77 -11.56
C VAL A 133 -0.38 -5.29 -11.20
N LYS A 134 -1.57 -4.72 -11.06
CA LYS A 134 -1.73 -3.33 -10.62
C LYS A 134 -1.62 -3.28 -9.09
N PRO A 135 -0.94 -2.28 -8.51
CA PRO A 135 -0.96 -2.06 -7.07
C PRO A 135 -2.39 -1.88 -6.57
N GLN A 136 -2.72 -2.50 -5.45
CA GLN A 136 -4.05 -2.40 -4.82
C GLN A 136 -4.05 -1.40 -3.67
N VAL A 137 -2.91 -1.22 -3.02
CA VAL A 137 -2.74 -0.35 -1.85
C VAL A 137 -1.70 0.71 -2.17
N TYR A 138 -1.97 1.96 -1.83
CA TYR A 138 -1.04 3.06 -1.97
C TYR A 138 -0.78 3.70 -0.61
N ALA A 139 0.48 4.01 -0.31
CA ALA A 139 0.85 4.81 0.85
C ALA A 139 1.90 5.84 0.45
N GLY A 140 1.87 7.00 1.10
CA GLY A 140 2.94 7.99 0.97
C GLY A 140 4.05 7.64 1.96
N LEU A 141 5.28 7.54 1.47
CA LEU A 141 6.49 7.37 2.27
C LEU A 141 7.29 8.66 2.21
N PHE A 142 7.61 9.23 3.37
CA PHE A 142 8.36 10.48 3.50
C PHE A 142 9.54 10.27 4.44
N PRO A 143 10.75 10.72 4.12
CA PRO A 143 11.86 10.66 5.06
C PRO A 143 11.61 11.64 6.22
N VAL A 144 12.08 11.29 7.42
CA VAL A 144 12.01 12.20 8.58
C VAL A 144 12.87 13.44 8.34
N SER A 145 14.08 13.24 7.79
CA SER A 145 14.98 14.32 7.36
C SER A 145 14.88 14.57 5.86
N SER A 146 14.80 15.84 5.45
CA SER A 146 14.80 16.22 4.04
C SER A 146 16.11 15.88 3.31
N ASP A 147 17.21 15.75 4.05
CA ASP A 147 18.54 15.47 3.49
C ASP A 147 18.63 14.03 2.95
N ASP A 148 17.80 13.12 3.50
CA ASP A 148 17.77 11.70 3.11
C ASP A 148 16.92 11.44 1.86
N TYR A 149 16.30 12.46 1.27
CA TYR A 149 15.45 12.29 0.08
C TYR A 149 16.20 11.67 -1.11
N GLU A 150 17.43 12.09 -1.36
CA GLU A 150 18.24 11.53 -2.45
C GLU A 150 18.62 10.06 -2.18
N ALA A 151 19.03 9.76 -0.95
CA ALA A 151 19.32 8.39 -0.52
C ALA A 151 18.07 7.50 -0.60
N PHE A 152 16.90 8.05 -0.23
CA PHE A 152 15.63 7.36 -0.29
C PHE A 152 15.18 7.08 -1.73
N ARG A 153 15.32 8.05 -2.64
CA ARG A 153 15.05 7.84 -4.07
C ARG A 153 15.92 6.73 -4.64
N ASP A 154 17.21 6.75 -4.31
CA ASP A 154 18.17 5.75 -4.79
C ASP A 154 17.88 4.36 -4.19
N ALA A 155 17.45 4.29 -2.93
CA ALA A 155 17.01 3.06 -2.27
C ALA A 155 15.76 2.47 -2.93
N LEU A 156 14.73 3.30 -3.20
CA LEU A 156 13.54 2.87 -3.94
C LEU A 156 13.87 2.39 -5.35
N GLY A 157 14.78 3.07 -6.05
CA GLY A 157 15.28 2.63 -7.35
C GLY A 157 15.93 1.24 -7.28
N LYS A 158 16.81 1.02 -6.30
CA LYS A 158 17.44 -0.30 -6.06
C LYS A 158 16.46 -1.39 -5.64
N LEU A 159 15.46 -1.06 -4.83
CA LEU A 159 14.39 -2.00 -4.46
C LEU A 159 13.51 -2.34 -5.67
N SER A 160 13.16 -1.34 -6.47
CA SER A 160 12.36 -1.52 -7.69
C SER A 160 13.07 -2.37 -8.73
N LEU A 161 14.41 -2.48 -8.68
CA LEU A 161 15.15 -3.41 -9.52
C LEU A 161 14.99 -4.87 -9.11
N ASN A 162 14.56 -5.15 -7.88
CA ASN A 162 14.30 -6.51 -7.39
C ASN A 162 12.81 -6.83 -7.33
N ASP A 163 11.97 -5.82 -7.07
CA ASP A 163 10.54 -5.97 -6.94
C ASP A 163 9.80 -5.28 -8.10
N ALA A 164 9.36 -6.07 -9.08
CA ALA A 164 8.62 -5.57 -10.23
C ALA A 164 7.20 -5.08 -9.89
N SER A 165 6.71 -5.34 -8.68
CA SER A 165 5.37 -4.98 -8.24
C SER A 165 5.32 -3.65 -7.46
N LEU A 166 6.46 -3.19 -6.97
CA LEU A 166 6.61 -1.88 -6.35
C LEU A 166 6.46 -0.79 -7.40
N PHE A 167 5.48 0.08 -7.21
CA PHE A 167 5.32 1.30 -7.99
C PHE A 167 5.65 2.49 -7.10
N TYR A 168 6.34 3.52 -7.60
CA TYR A 168 6.54 4.75 -6.85
C TYR A 168 6.49 5.96 -7.77
N GLU A 169 5.88 7.05 -7.30
CA GLU A 169 5.88 8.36 -7.95
C GLU A 169 6.30 9.45 -6.96
N PRO A 170 7.06 10.47 -7.37
CA PRO A 170 7.43 11.56 -6.47
C PRO A 170 6.18 12.33 -6.03
N GLU A 171 6.03 12.57 -4.73
CA GLU A 171 4.93 13.31 -4.14
C GLU A 171 5.47 14.41 -3.22
N SER A 172 4.95 15.63 -3.37
CA SER A 172 5.29 16.75 -2.49
C SER A 172 4.12 17.04 -1.55
N SER A 173 4.37 16.96 -0.25
CA SER A 173 3.42 17.33 0.79
C SER A 173 3.83 18.68 1.40
N THR A 174 2.85 19.54 1.68
CA THR A 174 3.10 20.83 2.35
C THR A 174 3.61 20.67 3.78
N ALA A 175 3.29 19.54 4.43
CA ALA A 175 3.64 19.28 5.83
C ALA A 175 4.86 18.36 5.99
N LEU A 176 5.02 17.37 5.11
CA LEU A 176 6.06 16.34 5.19
C LEU A 176 7.23 16.58 4.22
N GLY A 177 7.13 17.60 3.37
CA GLY A 177 8.14 17.89 2.36
C GLY A 177 8.09 16.90 1.18
N PHE A 178 9.27 16.56 0.66
CA PHE A 178 9.40 15.68 -0.50
C PHE A 178 9.42 14.22 -0.07
N GLY A 179 8.58 13.41 -0.70
CA GLY A 179 8.55 11.97 -0.50
C GLY A 179 8.10 11.25 -1.76
N PHE A 180 7.68 10.00 -1.59
CA PHE A 180 7.22 9.15 -2.67
C PHE A 180 5.89 8.53 -2.33
N ARG A 181 4.99 8.54 -3.30
CA ARG A 181 3.76 7.80 -3.28
C ARG A 181 4.03 6.41 -3.81
N CYS A 182 4.02 5.41 -2.93
CA CYS A 182 4.33 4.03 -3.26
C CYS A 182 3.05 3.19 -3.37
N GLY A 183 2.96 2.40 -4.44
CA GLY A 183 1.94 1.39 -4.67
C GLY A 183 2.45 -0.01 -4.36
N PHE A 184 1.65 -0.78 -3.63
CA PHE A 184 1.93 -2.12 -3.15
C PHE A 184 0.84 -3.11 -3.56
N LEU A 185 1.19 -4.40 -3.64
CA LEU A 185 0.23 -5.49 -3.83
C LEU A 185 -0.75 -5.65 -2.67
N GLY A 186 -0.32 -5.34 -1.44
CA GLY A 186 -1.13 -5.45 -0.23
C GLY A 186 -0.37 -4.96 1.00
N LEU A 187 -0.98 -5.07 2.18
CA LEU A 187 -0.41 -4.59 3.45
C LEU A 187 0.92 -5.25 3.82
N LEU A 188 1.02 -6.58 3.75
CA LEU A 188 2.26 -7.28 4.09
C LEU A 188 3.42 -6.86 3.18
N HIS A 189 3.14 -6.63 1.90
CA HIS A 189 4.13 -6.16 0.95
C HIS A 189 4.66 -4.77 1.31
N MET A 190 3.76 -3.88 1.75
CA MET A 190 4.13 -2.56 2.27
C MET A 190 5.03 -2.66 3.51
N GLU A 191 4.68 -3.52 4.47
CA GLU A 191 5.47 -3.72 5.69
C GLU A 191 6.87 -4.27 5.38
N ILE A 192 6.97 -5.25 4.47
CA ILE A 192 8.27 -5.79 4.05
C ILE A 192 9.13 -4.70 3.42
N ILE A 193 8.58 -3.88 2.52
CA ILE A 193 9.34 -2.82 1.85
C ILE A 193 9.78 -1.77 2.86
N GLN A 194 8.89 -1.36 3.78
CA GLN A 194 9.22 -0.41 4.84
C GLN A 194 10.38 -0.95 5.69
N GLU A 195 10.28 -2.18 6.20
CA GLU A 195 11.30 -2.79 7.04
C GLU A 195 12.64 -2.94 6.31
N ARG A 196 12.61 -3.24 5.00
CA ARG A 196 13.82 -3.31 4.18
C ARG A 196 14.47 -1.94 4.01
N LEU A 197 13.69 -0.89 3.80
CA LEU A 197 14.23 0.47 3.69
C LEU A 197 14.85 0.93 5.01
N GLU A 198 14.19 0.67 6.14
CA GLU A 198 14.71 1.00 7.47
C GLU A 198 15.98 0.19 7.81
N ARG A 199 15.99 -1.13 7.56
CA ARG A 199 17.13 -1.99 7.96
C ARG A 199 18.28 -2.05 6.96
N GLU A 200 18.01 -2.12 5.66
CA GLU A 200 19.06 -2.29 4.64
C GLU A 200 19.68 -0.95 4.24
N TYR A 201 18.93 0.15 4.32
CA TYR A 201 19.36 1.47 3.87
C TYR A 201 19.48 2.52 4.99
N ASP A 202 19.17 2.15 6.24
CA ASP A 202 19.26 3.02 7.43
C ASP A 202 18.45 4.33 7.25
N LEU A 203 17.24 4.19 6.71
CA LEU A 203 16.34 5.31 6.43
C LEU A 203 15.21 5.36 7.44
N ASP A 204 15.11 6.47 8.18
CA ASP A 204 13.95 6.75 9.02
C ASP A 204 12.80 7.29 8.16
N LEU A 205 11.77 6.47 7.97
CA LEU A 205 10.64 6.77 7.09
C LEU A 205 9.33 6.95 7.85
N ILE A 206 8.51 7.85 7.32
CA ILE A 206 7.16 8.17 7.76
C ILE A 206 6.19 7.62 6.72
N THR A 207 5.32 6.70 7.16
CA THR A 207 4.30 6.11 6.29
C THR A 207 2.94 6.74 6.54
N THR A 208 2.29 7.25 5.50
CA THR A 208 0.92 7.76 5.59
C THR A 208 -0.10 6.63 5.62
N ALA A 209 -1.33 6.96 6.03
CA ALA A 209 -2.41 5.99 6.05
C ALA A 209 -2.61 5.39 4.65
N PRO A 210 -2.60 4.05 4.52
CA PRO A 210 -2.75 3.41 3.23
C PRO A 210 -4.15 3.68 2.66
N THR A 211 -4.21 4.01 1.38
CA THR A 211 -5.43 4.29 0.65
C THR A 211 -5.58 3.34 -0.52
N VAL A 212 -6.81 3.20 -1.00
CA VAL A 212 -7.14 2.39 -2.17
C VAL A 212 -7.43 3.28 -3.38
N VAL A 213 -7.37 2.69 -4.56
CA VAL A 213 -7.77 3.36 -5.80
C VAL A 213 -9.29 3.40 -5.91
N TYR A 214 -9.85 4.59 -6.03
CA TYR A 214 -11.27 4.81 -6.30
C TYR A 214 -11.52 4.97 -7.80
N GLU A 215 -12.68 4.50 -8.26
CA GLU A 215 -13.15 4.75 -9.62
C GLU A 215 -14.19 5.87 -9.57
N VAL A 216 -13.96 6.97 -10.27
CA VAL A 216 -14.83 8.15 -10.25
C VAL A 216 -15.38 8.38 -11.64
N GLU A 217 -16.70 8.33 -11.78
CA GLU A 217 -17.39 8.76 -12.99
C GLU A 217 -17.68 10.25 -12.88
N THR A 218 -17.10 11.02 -13.78
CA THR A 218 -17.29 12.47 -13.84
C THR A 218 -18.61 12.83 -14.53
N THR A 219 -19.11 14.05 -14.34
CA THR A 219 -20.32 14.55 -15.04
C THR A 219 -20.16 14.54 -16.57
N SER A 220 -18.92 14.53 -17.09
CA SER A 220 -18.60 14.33 -18.51
C SER A 220 -18.65 12.87 -18.96
N LYS A 221 -19.03 11.93 -18.08
CA LYS A 221 -19.02 10.47 -18.28
C LYS A 221 -17.64 9.86 -18.55
N GLU A 222 -16.59 10.55 -18.15
CA GLU A 222 -15.23 10.00 -18.15
C GLU A 222 -14.97 9.31 -16.81
N VAL A 223 -14.40 8.11 -16.88
CA VAL A 223 -14.01 7.33 -15.71
C VAL A 223 -12.55 7.60 -15.39
N ILE A 224 -12.30 8.22 -14.24
CA ILE A 224 -10.95 8.50 -13.73
C ILE A 224 -10.66 7.60 -12.52
N TYR A 225 -9.41 7.15 -12.42
CA TYR A 225 -8.92 6.42 -11.26
C TYR A 225 -8.21 7.37 -10.32
N VAL A 226 -8.71 7.48 -9.09
CA VAL A 226 -8.21 8.39 -8.07
C VAL A 226 -7.50 7.60 -6.99
N ASP A 227 -6.20 7.82 -6.89
CA ASP A 227 -5.27 7.24 -5.93
C ASP A 227 -5.04 8.13 -4.71
N SER A 228 -5.19 9.45 -4.85
CA SER A 228 -5.01 10.43 -3.77
C SER A 228 -6.28 11.26 -3.52
N PRO A 229 -6.68 11.49 -2.25
CA PRO A 229 -7.79 12.35 -1.90
C PRO A 229 -7.69 13.77 -2.48
N SER A 230 -6.48 14.28 -2.64
CA SER A 230 -6.20 15.61 -3.18
C SER A 230 -6.51 15.72 -4.67
N LYS A 231 -6.33 14.62 -5.43
CA LYS A 231 -6.62 14.54 -6.87
C LYS A 231 -8.12 14.32 -7.16
N LEU A 232 -8.94 14.14 -6.13
CA LEU A 232 -10.38 13.98 -6.27
C LEU A 232 -11.02 15.25 -6.84
N PRO A 233 -11.79 15.18 -7.96
CA PRO A 233 -12.45 16.35 -8.51
C PRO A 233 -13.48 16.95 -7.53
N PRO A 234 -13.86 18.22 -7.72
CA PRO A 234 -14.90 18.84 -6.91
C PRO A 234 -16.20 18.04 -6.96
N LEU A 235 -16.96 18.01 -5.87
CA LEU A 235 -18.24 17.26 -5.74
C LEU A 235 -19.22 17.55 -6.89
N ASN A 236 -19.23 18.76 -7.43
CA ASN A 236 -20.11 19.15 -8.54
C ASN A 236 -19.79 18.42 -9.87
N ASN A 237 -18.55 17.95 -10.02
CA ASN A 237 -18.05 17.26 -11.20
C ASN A 237 -18.11 15.73 -11.06
N ILE A 238 -18.58 15.22 -9.92
CA ILE A 238 -18.70 13.79 -9.63
C ILE A 238 -20.14 13.37 -9.86
N GLN A 239 -20.34 12.44 -10.78
CA GLN A 239 -21.64 11.79 -10.97
C GLN A 239 -21.77 10.57 -10.06
N GLU A 240 -20.75 9.71 -10.03
CA GLU A 240 -20.75 8.50 -9.22
C GLU A 240 -19.35 8.21 -8.70
N LEU A 241 -19.22 7.96 -7.39
CA LEU A 241 -17.99 7.46 -6.79
C LEU A 241 -18.14 5.96 -6.51
N ARG A 242 -17.20 5.16 -7.03
CA ARG A 242 -17.18 3.72 -6.85
C ARG A 242 -15.96 3.33 -6.03
N GLU A 243 -16.19 2.58 -4.96
CA GLU A 243 -15.14 2.03 -4.12
C GLU A 243 -14.79 0.59 -4.56
N PRO A 244 -13.53 0.17 -4.42
CA PRO A 244 -13.14 -1.21 -4.69
C PRO A 244 -13.66 -2.15 -3.59
N ILE A 245 -14.30 -3.24 -4.00
CA ILE A 245 -14.77 -4.31 -3.12
C ILE A 245 -13.80 -5.50 -3.23
N ALA A 246 -13.36 -5.98 -2.08
CA ALA A 246 -12.57 -7.19 -1.93
C ALA A 246 -13.47 -8.37 -1.54
N GLU A 247 -13.25 -9.52 -2.17
CA GLU A 247 -13.80 -10.79 -1.73
C GLU A 247 -12.83 -11.40 -0.72
N CYS A 248 -13.24 -11.45 0.54
CA CYS A 248 -12.46 -11.91 1.67
C CYS A 248 -12.86 -13.35 2.01
N HIS A 249 -11.94 -14.29 1.81
CA HIS A 249 -12.04 -15.66 2.27
C HIS A 249 -11.37 -15.80 3.64
N MET A 250 -12.15 -16.21 4.63
CA MET A 250 -11.70 -16.36 6.01
C MET A 250 -11.90 -17.79 6.48
N LEU A 251 -10.88 -18.38 7.08
CA LEU A 251 -10.98 -19.68 7.76
C LEU A 251 -10.76 -19.48 9.25
N LEU A 252 -11.72 -19.93 10.05
CA LEU A 252 -11.68 -19.76 11.51
C LEU A 252 -12.41 -20.88 12.25
N PRO A 253 -12.11 -21.11 13.54
CA PRO A 253 -12.86 -22.04 14.39
C PRO A 253 -14.26 -21.51 14.69
N GLN A 254 -15.25 -22.41 14.84
CA GLN A 254 -16.64 -22.04 15.15
C GLN A 254 -16.79 -21.12 16.38
N GLU A 255 -15.92 -21.25 17.39
CA GLU A 255 -15.95 -20.49 18.63
C GLU A 255 -15.83 -18.97 18.43
N PHE A 256 -15.11 -18.53 17.39
CA PHE A 256 -14.85 -17.11 17.13
C PHE A 256 -15.80 -16.50 16.09
N LEU A 257 -16.74 -17.28 15.56
CA LEU A 257 -17.59 -16.90 14.44
C LEU A 257 -18.39 -15.62 14.70
N GLY A 258 -19.07 -15.53 15.86
CA GLY A 258 -19.92 -14.38 16.19
C GLY A 258 -19.13 -13.06 16.24
N ASN A 259 -17.94 -13.09 16.83
CA ASN A 259 -17.10 -11.89 16.95
C ASN A 259 -16.58 -11.45 15.57
N VAL A 260 -16.20 -12.41 14.72
CA VAL A 260 -15.71 -12.11 13.36
C VAL A 260 -16.83 -11.56 12.47
N ILE A 261 -18.05 -12.12 12.54
CA ILE A 261 -19.21 -11.58 11.80
C ILE A 261 -19.49 -10.14 12.24
N THR A 262 -19.45 -9.87 13.55
CA THR A 262 -19.69 -8.53 14.09
C THR A 262 -18.66 -7.53 13.55
N LEU A 263 -17.38 -7.92 13.51
CA LEU A 263 -16.31 -7.13 12.90
C LEU A 263 -16.55 -6.87 11.40
N CYS A 264 -16.96 -7.90 10.65
CA CYS A 264 -17.23 -7.75 9.21
C CYS A 264 -18.41 -6.80 8.96
N VAL A 265 -19.48 -6.89 9.75
CA VAL A 265 -20.66 -6.01 9.63
C VAL A 265 -20.31 -4.57 10.00
N GLU A 266 -19.54 -4.35 11.08
CA GLU A 266 -19.03 -3.02 11.45
C GLU A 266 -18.25 -2.38 10.30
N LYS A 267 -17.51 -3.20 9.55
CA LYS A 267 -16.70 -2.79 8.39
C LYS A 267 -17.47 -2.77 7.08
N ARG A 268 -18.81 -2.75 7.13
CA ARG A 268 -19.72 -2.71 5.96
C ARG A 268 -19.61 -3.93 5.05
N GLY A 269 -19.17 -5.06 5.58
CA GLY A 269 -19.06 -6.32 4.87
C GLY A 269 -20.41 -6.99 4.64
N VAL A 270 -20.64 -7.48 3.44
CA VAL A 270 -21.81 -8.29 3.08
C VAL A 270 -21.40 -9.76 3.03
N GLN A 271 -22.14 -10.61 3.75
CA GLN A 271 -21.88 -12.05 3.75
C GLN A 271 -22.31 -12.66 2.41
N THR A 272 -21.39 -13.33 1.73
CA THR A 272 -21.66 -14.01 0.45
C THR A 272 -21.85 -15.51 0.63
N ASN A 273 -20.98 -16.15 1.43
CA ASN A 273 -21.04 -17.59 1.65
C ASN A 273 -20.54 -17.99 3.04
N MET A 274 -21.04 -19.10 3.56
CA MET A 274 -20.62 -19.71 4.82
C MET A 274 -20.69 -21.23 4.70
N VAL A 275 -19.55 -21.90 4.86
CA VAL A 275 -19.44 -23.36 4.75
C VAL A 275 -18.75 -23.94 5.98
N TYR A 276 -19.39 -24.95 6.59
CA TYR A 276 -18.85 -25.64 7.75
C TYR A 276 -17.99 -26.84 7.34
N HIS A 277 -16.77 -26.89 7.84
CA HIS A 277 -15.80 -27.98 7.68
C HIS A 277 -15.54 -28.62 9.06
N GLY A 278 -16.53 -29.33 9.58
CA GLY A 278 -16.47 -29.88 10.93
C GLY A 278 -16.34 -28.77 11.97
N LYS A 279 -15.17 -28.65 12.62
CA LYS A 279 -14.88 -27.60 13.63
C LYS A 279 -14.43 -26.26 13.04
N GLN A 280 -14.09 -26.23 11.75
CA GLN A 280 -13.71 -25.01 11.04
C GLN A 280 -14.88 -24.45 10.25
N VAL A 281 -14.90 -23.13 10.08
CA VAL A 281 -15.86 -22.40 9.27
C VAL A 281 -15.08 -21.65 8.21
N ALA A 282 -15.47 -21.86 6.95
CA ALA A 282 -15.04 -21.08 5.82
C ALA A 282 -16.09 -19.99 5.57
N LEU A 283 -15.71 -18.74 5.81
CA LEU A 283 -16.52 -17.56 5.60
C LEU A 283 -16.06 -16.84 4.34
N THR A 284 -17.00 -16.36 3.54
CA THR A 284 -16.71 -15.47 2.41
C THR A 284 -17.56 -14.21 2.53
N TYR A 285 -16.90 -13.07 2.55
CA TYR A 285 -17.51 -11.75 2.65
C TYR A 285 -17.05 -10.86 1.50
N GLU A 286 -17.93 -9.99 1.03
CA GLU A 286 -17.58 -8.84 0.21
C GLU A 286 -17.40 -7.64 1.14
N ILE A 287 -16.16 -7.16 1.30
CA ILE A 287 -15.81 -6.03 2.17
C ILE A 287 -15.16 -4.93 1.33
N PRO A 288 -15.52 -3.64 1.53
CA PRO A 288 -14.82 -2.53 0.91
C PRO A 288 -13.32 -2.56 1.23
N MET A 289 -12.48 -2.51 0.20
CA MET A 289 -11.03 -2.67 0.34
C MET A 289 -10.42 -1.55 1.21
N ALA A 290 -10.99 -0.35 1.18
CA ALA A 290 -10.60 0.76 2.06
C ALA A 290 -10.72 0.40 3.56
N GLU A 291 -11.71 -0.40 3.93
CA GLU A 291 -11.93 -0.84 5.32
C GLU A 291 -11.08 -2.08 5.65
N VAL A 292 -10.76 -2.94 4.68
CA VAL A 292 -9.83 -4.07 4.84
C VAL A 292 -8.40 -3.59 5.09
N VAL A 293 -7.99 -2.57 4.34
CA VAL A 293 -6.65 -1.97 4.44
C VAL A 293 -6.47 -1.21 5.76
N LEU A 294 -7.56 -0.76 6.39
CA LEU A 294 -7.54 0.01 7.63
C LEU A 294 -7.89 -0.88 8.84
N ASP A 295 -6.83 -1.42 9.48
CA ASP A 295 -6.85 -2.13 10.78
C ASP A 295 -7.72 -3.42 10.82
N PHE A 296 -8.19 -3.91 9.67
CA PHE A 296 -9.03 -5.12 9.66
C PHE A 296 -8.23 -6.37 10.02
N PHE A 297 -7.02 -6.52 9.47
CA PHE A 297 -6.17 -7.70 9.71
C PHE A 297 -5.79 -7.85 11.19
N ASP A 298 -5.36 -6.77 11.83
CA ASP A 298 -4.96 -6.76 13.22
C ASP A 298 -6.15 -7.01 14.16
N ARG A 299 -7.29 -6.37 13.92
CA ARG A 299 -8.53 -6.63 14.67
C ARG A 299 -9.04 -8.05 14.48
N LEU A 300 -8.95 -8.61 13.26
CA LEU A 300 -9.33 -9.98 12.99
C LEU A 300 -8.45 -10.97 13.76
N LYS A 301 -7.13 -10.73 13.76
CA LYS A 301 -6.17 -11.54 14.54
C LYS A 301 -6.40 -11.42 16.04
N SER A 302 -6.60 -10.21 16.56
CA SER A 302 -6.89 -9.98 17.98
C SER A 302 -8.18 -10.68 18.44
N THR A 303 -9.26 -10.50 17.68
CA THR A 303 -10.58 -11.07 17.98
C THR A 303 -10.61 -12.60 17.92
N SER A 304 -9.76 -13.19 17.07
CA SER A 304 -9.65 -14.63 16.89
C SER A 304 -8.47 -15.27 17.64
N ARG A 305 -7.75 -14.51 18.48
CA ARG A 305 -6.49 -14.95 19.13
C ARG A 305 -5.45 -15.51 18.13
N GLY A 306 -5.48 -15.01 16.89
CA GLY A 306 -4.59 -15.39 15.80
C GLY A 306 -5.07 -16.57 14.94
N TYR A 307 -6.16 -17.26 15.33
CA TYR A 307 -6.65 -18.45 14.64
C TYR A 307 -7.30 -18.18 13.29
N ALA A 308 -7.86 -16.99 13.07
CA ALA A 308 -8.46 -16.66 11.78
C ALA A 308 -7.37 -16.38 10.74
N SER A 309 -7.49 -16.99 9.56
CA SER A 309 -6.73 -16.58 8.37
C SER A 309 -7.61 -15.73 7.46
N LEU A 310 -6.98 -14.82 6.73
CA LEU A 310 -7.62 -13.96 5.75
C LEU A 310 -6.86 -14.07 4.44
N ASP A 311 -7.59 -14.41 3.39
CA ASP A 311 -7.18 -14.25 2.01
C ASP A 311 -8.17 -13.30 1.34
N TYR A 312 -7.70 -12.36 0.53
CA TYR A 312 -8.60 -11.41 -0.14
C TYR A 312 -8.14 -11.12 -1.56
N ASN A 313 -9.11 -10.97 -2.45
CA ASN A 313 -8.87 -10.62 -3.84
C ASN A 313 -9.81 -9.49 -4.27
N PHE A 314 -9.33 -8.61 -5.15
CA PHE A 314 -10.17 -7.59 -5.76
C PHE A 314 -11.30 -8.25 -6.56
N LYS A 315 -12.55 -7.86 -6.28
CA LYS A 315 -13.75 -8.42 -6.93
C LYS A 315 -14.31 -7.49 -8.00
N ARG A 316 -14.65 -6.25 -7.61
CA ARG A 316 -15.32 -5.25 -8.47
C ARG A 316 -15.27 -3.86 -7.86
N PHE A 317 -15.55 -2.85 -8.67
CA PHE A 317 -15.92 -1.52 -8.19
C PHE A 317 -17.43 -1.46 -7.92
N GLN A 318 -17.82 -0.81 -6.82
CA GLN A 318 -19.22 -0.66 -6.43
C GLN A 318 -19.49 0.79 -6.04
N ALA A 319 -20.59 1.34 -6.56
CA ALA A 319 -21.07 2.68 -6.21
C ALA A 319 -21.38 2.77 -4.72
N SER A 320 -20.86 3.81 -4.07
CA SER A 320 -20.97 3.99 -2.63
C SER A 320 -21.03 5.47 -2.26
N ASN A 321 -21.73 5.80 -1.17
CA ASN A 321 -21.91 7.18 -0.73
C ASN A 321 -20.68 7.66 0.06
N MET A 322 -19.62 7.96 -0.69
CA MET A 322 -18.33 8.35 -0.18
C MET A 322 -18.18 9.87 -0.21
N VAL A 323 -17.55 10.40 0.83
CA VAL A 323 -17.32 11.83 1.00
C VAL A 323 -15.86 12.09 1.31
N ARG A 324 -15.34 13.21 0.81
CA ARG A 324 -14.03 13.73 1.18
C ARG A 324 -14.16 14.59 2.43
N VAL A 325 -13.44 14.21 3.48
CA VAL A 325 -13.30 14.96 4.72
C VAL A 325 -11.97 15.71 4.67
N ASP A 326 -12.07 17.03 4.68
CA ASP A 326 -10.92 17.95 4.72
C ASP A 326 -10.70 18.44 6.16
N VAL A 327 -9.43 18.56 6.55
CA VAL A 327 -9.04 19.12 7.85
C VAL A 327 -8.59 20.56 7.65
N LEU A 328 -9.16 21.48 8.44
CA LEU A 328 -8.83 22.89 8.45
C LEU A 328 -8.26 23.31 9.80
N ILE A 329 -7.16 24.05 9.75
CA ILE A 329 -6.48 24.58 10.94
C ILE A 329 -6.43 26.10 10.79
N ASN A 330 -7.10 26.80 11.70
CA ASN A 330 -7.33 28.25 11.60
C ASN A 330 -7.95 28.73 10.26
N GLY A 331 -8.59 27.82 9.52
CA GLY A 331 -9.21 28.11 8.22
C GLY A 331 -8.34 27.73 7.01
N GLU A 332 -7.08 27.37 7.23
CA GLU A 332 -6.20 26.83 6.18
C GLU A 332 -6.43 25.33 6.03
N ARG A 333 -6.60 24.86 4.79
CA ARG A 333 -6.78 23.44 4.47
C ARG A 333 -5.43 22.73 4.51
N VAL A 334 -5.40 21.57 5.16
CA VAL A 334 -4.22 20.70 5.20
C VAL A 334 -4.52 19.46 4.37
N ASP A 335 -4.14 19.50 3.09
CA ASP A 335 -4.45 18.44 2.11
C ASP A 335 -3.85 17.08 2.51
N ALA A 336 -2.70 17.06 3.17
CA ALA A 336 -2.04 15.84 3.62
C ALA A 336 -2.84 15.04 4.67
N LEU A 337 -3.85 15.65 5.30
CA LEU A 337 -4.76 15.01 6.26
C LEU A 337 -6.15 14.73 5.66
N ALA A 338 -6.35 15.02 4.38
CA ALA A 338 -7.63 14.74 3.73
C ALA A 338 -7.84 13.23 3.60
N LEU A 339 -9.07 12.79 3.86
CA LEU A 339 -9.46 11.38 3.81
C LEU A 339 -10.77 11.19 3.06
N ILE A 340 -10.87 10.07 2.34
CA ILE A 340 -12.11 9.64 1.69
C ILE A 340 -12.73 8.57 2.59
N THR A 341 -13.96 8.79 3.03
CA THR A 341 -14.68 7.86 3.91
C THR A 341 -16.14 7.79 3.54
N HIS A 342 -16.83 6.73 3.97
CA HIS A 342 -18.27 6.64 3.85
C HIS A 342 -18.97 7.74 4.66
N ASN A 343 -20.06 8.29 4.14
CA ASN A 343 -20.81 9.39 4.75
C ASN A 343 -21.23 9.09 6.20
N ASP A 344 -21.67 7.86 6.48
CA ASP A 344 -22.15 7.47 7.83
C ASP A 344 -21.04 7.51 8.88
N ASN A 345 -19.80 7.18 8.48
CA ASN A 345 -18.64 7.19 9.38
C ASN A 345 -17.88 8.52 9.36
N ALA A 346 -18.21 9.44 8.45
CA ALA A 346 -17.50 10.70 8.29
C ALA A 346 -17.52 11.59 9.55
N PRO A 347 -18.64 11.76 10.29
CA PRO A 347 -18.66 12.55 11.52
C PRO A 347 -17.79 11.94 12.63
N TYR A 348 -17.79 10.61 12.74
CA TYR A 348 -17.00 9.89 13.73
C TYR A 348 -15.50 10.03 13.44
N ARG A 349 -15.07 9.67 12.21
CA ARG A 349 -13.66 9.82 11.79
C ARG A 349 -13.18 11.27 11.86
N GLY A 350 -14.01 12.22 11.43
CA GLY A 350 -13.68 13.64 11.51
C GLY A 350 -13.48 14.11 12.95
N ARG A 351 -14.30 13.63 13.89
CA ARG A 351 -14.16 13.95 15.32
C ARG A 351 -12.92 13.31 15.93
N GLU A 352 -12.65 12.05 15.61
CA GLU A 352 -11.46 11.34 16.08
C GLU A 352 -10.18 12.07 15.66
N LEU A 353 -10.08 12.43 14.38
CA LEU A 353 -8.96 13.18 13.84
C LEU A 353 -8.82 14.53 14.56
N VAL A 354 -9.90 15.28 14.71
CA VAL A 354 -9.88 16.61 15.35
C VAL A 354 -9.51 16.58 16.84
N GLU A 355 -9.94 15.56 17.61
CA GLU A 355 -9.53 15.42 19.02
C GLU A 355 -8.05 15.04 19.14
N LYS A 356 -7.56 14.09 18.33
CA LYS A 356 -6.13 13.71 18.37
C LYS A 356 -5.23 14.89 17.98
N MET A 357 -5.62 15.67 16.97
CA MET A 357 -4.91 16.91 16.59
C MET A 357 -4.78 17.91 17.75
N LYS A 358 -5.82 18.02 18.57
CA LYS A 358 -5.86 18.98 19.68
C LYS A 358 -4.93 18.57 20.82
N ASP A 359 -4.70 17.27 21.01
CA ASP A 359 -3.76 16.77 22.01
C ASP A 359 -2.30 16.96 21.55
N LEU A 360 -2.05 16.90 20.24
CA LEU A 360 -0.71 17.02 19.66
C LEU A 360 -0.27 18.47 19.41
N ILE A 361 -1.21 19.36 19.09
CA ILE A 361 -0.87 20.77 18.85
C ILE A 361 -0.58 21.48 20.17
N PRO A 362 0.64 22.01 20.37
CA PRO A 362 0.99 22.72 21.59
C PRO A 362 0.16 24.01 21.72
N ARG A 363 -0.17 24.36 22.96
CA ARG A 363 -0.92 25.59 23.25
C ARG A 363 -0.10 26.81 22.88
N GLN A 364 -0.68 27.71 22.09
CA GLN A 364 -0.06 28.98 21.70
C GLN A 364 -0.66 30.18 22.45
N GLN A 365 -0.18 31.39 22.16
CA GLN A 365 -0.68 32.63 22.77
C GLN A 365 -2.08 33.04 22.28
N PHE A 366 -2.59 32.42 21.22
CA PHE A 366 -3.94 32.60 20.68
C PHE A 366 -4.67 31.25 20.59
N ASP A 367 -6.00 31.31 20.43
CA ASP A 367 -6.83 30.12 20.32
C ASP A 367 -6.70 29.55 18.90
N ILE A 368 -6.32 28.27 18.78
CA ILE A 368 -6.19 27.56 17.51
C ILE A 368 -7.46 26.75 17.28
N ALA A 369 -8.16 27.02 16.18
CA ALA A 369 -9.35 26.28 15.80
C ALA A 369 -8.97 25.13 14.86
N ILE A 370 -9.31 23.91 15.23
CA ILE A 370 -9.13 22.71 14.41
C ILE A 370 -10.51 22.24 14.00
N GLN A 371 -10.72 22.05 12.70
CA GLN A 371 -12.02 21.73 12.12
C GLN A 371 -11.88 20.59 11.12
N ALA A 372 -12.85 19.70 11.07
CA ALA A 372 -13.05 18.78 9.96
C ALA A 372 -14.29 19.23 9.20
N ALA A 373 -14.21 19.26 7.87
CA ALA A 373 -15.30 19.69 7.02
C ALA A 373 -15.52 18.72 5.85
N ILE A 374 -16.77 18.63 5.40
CA ILE A 374 -17.15 18.00 4.14
C ILE A 374 -17.52 19.14 3.19
N GLY A 375 -16.64 19.44 2.25
CA GLY A 375 -16.75 20.63 1.38
C GLY A 375 -16.74 21.93 2.20
N ASN A 376 -17.91 22.54 2.40
CA ASN A 376 -18.09 23.76 3.19
C ASN A 376 -18.75 23.52 4.56
N HIS A 377 -19.29 22.32 4.80
CA HIS A 377 -19.99 22.02 6.04
C HIS A 377 -19.01 21.48 7.10
N ILE A 378 -18.92 22.15 8.25
CA ILE A 378 -18.03 21.74 9.35
C ILE A 378 -18.74 20.64 10.15
N ILE A 379 -18.19 19.43 10.11
CA ILE A 379 -18.73 18.25 10.81
C ILE A 379 -18.22 18.14 12.25
N ALA A 380 -16.98 18.55 12.51
CA ALA A 380 -16.37 18.50 13.82
C ALA A 380 -15.48 19.73 14.04
N ARG A 381 -15.45 20.22 15.28
CA ARG A 381 -14.63 21.37 15.67
C ARG A 381 -14.10 21.18 17.09
N SER A 382 -12.79 21.32 17.23
CA SER A 382 -12.12 21.46 18.52
C SER A 382 -11.31 22.74 18.56
N THR A 383 -10.93 23.18 19.74
CA THR A 383 -10.16 24.42 19.92
C THR A 383 -9.12 24.24 20.99
N VAL A 384 -7.85 24.35 20.59
CA VAL A 384 -6.73 24.39 21.52
C VAL A 384 -6.74 25.75 22.21
N LYS A 385 -6.93 25.74 23.53
CA LYS A 385 -7.06 26.95 24.32
C LYS A 385 -5.73 27.69 24.41
N GLN A 386 -5.80 29.00 24.23
CA GLN A 386 -4.67 29.89 24.38
C GLN A 386 -4.06 29.87 25.78
N LEU A 387 -2.74 30.04 25.85
CA LEU A 387 -2.02 30.41 27.06
C LEU A 387 -2.49 31.79 27.54
N ARG A 388 -2.79 31.91 28.84
CA ARG A 388 -3.18 33.20 29.45
C ARG A 388 -2.19 33.57 30.53
N LYS A 389 -1.51 34.70 30.35
CA LYS A 389 -0.83 35.38 31.46
C LYS A 389 -1.85 35.98 32.41
N ASN A 390 -1.70 35.75 33.71
CA ASN A 390 -2.53 36.38 34.72
C ASN A 390 -2.14 37.87 34.88
N VAL A 391 -2.72 38.72 34.03
CA VAL A 391 -2.49 40.18 34.04
C VAL A 391 -3.05 40.87 35.28
N LEU A 392 -3.94 40.22 36.03
CA LEU A 392 -4.56 40.78 37.23
C LEU A 392 -3.78 40.50 38.51
N ALA A 393 -2.72 39.69 38.46
CA ALA A 393 -1.98 39.24 39.64
C ALA A 393 -1.42 40.39 40.50
N LYS A 394 -1.08 41.54 39.90
CA LYS A 394 -0.56 42.74 40.60
C LYS A 394 -1.65 43.75 40.98
N CYS A 395 -2.93 43.47 40.68
CA CYS A 395 -4.04 44.38 40.94
C CYS A 395 -4.75 44.01 42.26
N TYR A 396 -4.21 44.50 43.38
CA TYR A 396 -4.75 44.25 44.72
C TYR A 396 -5.96 45.14 45.10
N GLY A 397 -6.23 46.21 44.33
CA GLY A 397 -7.32 47.15 44.58
C GLY A 397 -8.67 46.79 43.94
N GLY A 398 -9.74 47.41 44.46
CA GLY A 398 -11.12 47.29 43.96
C GLY A 398 -11.41 48.05 42.65
N ASP A 399 -10.44 48.78 42.10
CA ASP A 399 -10.63 49.57 40.89
C ASP A 399 -10.84 48.70 39.65
N VAL A 400 -12.10 48.58 39.24
CA VAL A 400 -12.57 47.83 38.07
C VAL A 400 -12.01 48.42 36.77
N SER A 401 -11.75 49.72 36.72
CA SER A 401 -11.29 50.40 35.50
C SER A 401 -9.88 49.93 35.09
N ARG A 402 -8.97 49.79 36.06
CA ARG A 402 -7.61 49.28 35.86
C ARG A 402 -7.60 47.82 35.39
N LYS A 403 -8.47 46.97 35.98
CA LYS A 403 -8.64 45.57 35.57
C LYS A 403 -9.15 45.47 34.12
N LYS A 404 -10.17 46.26 33.76
CA LYS A 404 -10.71 46.32 32.39
C LYS A 404 -9.65 46.75 31.38
N LYS A 405 -8.87 47.79 31.67
CA LYS A 405 -7.81 48.29 30.77
C LYS A 405 -6.75 47.22 30.45
N LEU A 406 -6.35 46.43 31.44
CA LEU A 406 -5.37 45.34 31.25
C LEU A 406 -5.96 44.17 30.45
N LEU A 407 -7.20 43.78 30.73
CA LEU A 407 -7.89 42.74 29.97
C LEU A 407 -8.12 43.14 28.52
N GLN A 408 -8.43 44.41 28.26
CA GLN A 408 -8.66 44.92 26.91
C GLN A 408 -7.37 44.95 26.09
N LYS A 409 -6.25 45.40 26.69
CA LYS A 409 -4.91 45.29 26.06
C LYS A 409 -4.54 43.84 25.75
N GLN A 410 -4.81 42.91 26.67
CA GLN A 410 -4.55 41.48 26.44
C GLN A 410 -5.40 40.92 25.31
N LYS A 411 -6.69 41.29 25.24
CA LYS A 411 -7.63 40.85 24.20
C LYS A 411 -7.22 41.37 22.81
N GLU A 412 -6.85 42.64 22.71
CA GLU A 412 -6.38 43.25 21.45
C GLU A 412 -5.05 42.64 20.98
N GLY A 413 -4.10 42.45 21.89
CA GLY A 413 -2.83 41.78 21.58
C GLY A 413 -3.05 40.37 21.03
N LYS A 414 -3.93 39.58 21.66
CA LYS A 414 -4.29 38.23 21.19
C LYS A 414 -5.02 38.23 19.86
N LYS A 415 -5.91 39.22 19.61
CA LYS A 415 -6.61 39.37 18.33
C LYS A 415 -5.62 39.68 17.21
N ARG A 416 -4.63 40.55 17.46
CA ARG A 416 -3.56 40.86 16.51
C ARG A 416 -2.67 39.65 16.24
N MET A 417 -2.27 38.92 17.28
CA MET A 417 -1.49 37.68 17.13
C MET A 417 -2.24 36.61 16.34
N LYS A 418 -3.57 36.51 16.49
CA LYS A 418 -4.38 35.55 15.71
C LYS A 418 -4.42 35.87 14.21
N GLN A 419 -4.38 37.14 13.82
CA GLN A 419 -4.44 37.53 12.40
C GLN A 419 -3.13 37.31 11.65
N VAL A 420 -2.00 37.31 12.36
CA VAL A 420 -0.65 37.22 11.78
C VAL A 420 0.00 35.86 12.08
N GLY A 421 -0.55 35.11 13.04
CA GLY A 421 0.01 33.84 13.49
C GLY A 421 -0.35 32.69 12.56
N ASN A 422 0.61 32.29 11.72
CA ASN A 422 0.58 30.97 11.10
C ASN A 422 0.91 29.92 12.16
N VAL A 423 0.13 28.84 12.17
CA VAL A 423 0.37 27.70 13.05
C VAL A 423 1.17 26.69 12.25
N GLU A 424 2.47 26.66 12.48
CA GLU A 424 3.29 25.55 12.00
C GLU A 424 2.95 24.32 12.84
N LEU A 425 2.59 23.22 12.16
CA LEU A 425 2.46 21.94 12.83
C LEU A 425 3.84 21.35 13.06
N PRO A 426 4.18 20.92 14.29
CA PRO A 426 5.36 20.12 14.50
C PRO A 426 5.21 18.80 13.73
N GLN A 427 6.31 18.34 13.12
CA GLN A 427 6.35 17.09 12.36
C GLN A 427 5.97 15.88 13.24
N GLU A 428 6.32 15.92 14.54
CA GLU A 428 5.90 14.95 15.57
C GLU A 428 4.38 14.84 15.71
N ALA A 429 3.65 15.96 15.60
CA ALA A 429 2.20 15.93 15.64
C ALA A 429 1.66 15.22 14.39
N PHE A 430 2.26 15.45 13.22
CA PHE A 430 1.88 14.78 11.98
C PHE A 430 2.06 13.26 12.07
N LEU A 431 3.22 12.82 12.60
CA LEU A 431 3.57 11.43 12.84
C LEU A 431 2.51 10.70 13.68
N ALA A 432 2.15 11.27 14.82
CA ALA A 432 1.18 10.66 15.73
C ALA A 432 -0.24 10.53 15.13
N ILE A 433 -0.59 11.34 14.12
CA ILE A 433 -1.89 11.27 13.43
C ILE A 433 -1.93 10.15 12.39
N LEU A 434 -0.80 9.80 11.78
CA LEU A 434 -0.74 8.71 10.81
C LEU A 434 -0.84 7.33 11.51
N HIS A 435 -0.36 7.22 12.74
CA HIS A 435 -0.50 6.03 13.58
C HIS A 435 -1.90 5.82 14.18
N VAL A 436 -2.85 6.70 13.89
CA VAL A 436 -4.21 6.70 14.46
C VAL A 436 -5.00 5.44 14.16
N GLY A 437 -4.65 4.70 13.10
CA GLY A 437 -5.22 3.39 12.82
C GLY A 437 -4.62 2.22 13.60
N LYS A 438 -3.46 2.38 14.26
CA LYS A 438 -2.76 1.31 14.99
C LYS A 438 -3.02 1.35 16.50
N ASP A 439 -3.21 2.55 17.06
CA ASP A 439 -3.35 2.72 18.52
C ASP A 439 -4.80 2.62 18.98
N GLY A 440 -5.38 1.43 18.78
CA GLY A 440 -6.52 0.93 19.54
C GLY A 440 -6.04 0.09 20.74
N LYS A 441 -5.25 0.69 21.63
CA LYS A 441 -4.96 0.16 22.98
C LYS A 441 -4.97 1.27 24.02
#